data_AF-A0A1J4U5P3-F1
#
_entry.id   AF-A0A1J4U5P3-F1
#
_cell.length_a   1.000
_cell.length_b   1.000
_cell.length_c   1.000
_cell.angle_alpha   90.00
_cell.angle_beta   90.00
_cell.angle_gamma   90.00
#
_symmetry.space_group_name_H-M   'P 1'
#
loop_
_entity.id
_entity.type
_entity.pdbx_description
1 polymer ?
#
loop_
_entity_poly.entity_id
_entity_poly.type
_entity_poly.pdbx_seq_one_letter_code
_entity_poly.pdbx_strand_id
1 'polypeptide(L)'
;MENVYKKVENELQNLSLPEKEELLNKLRSSVDTLDRELVALLSKRTKHSIMIGRIKRSMGLATYNPEREKFINERIGTYAEEPLRKEAVMRIYERILDESRAIQKEEATKGNLYNLFSGRGKFSFKSLLSKKEFLIILSFFILVLSIFSYIFFSPNYFIGTAPKIIKISKGESLDFLAQKLYSKGIISSKGNFKLAAYIYGSTKRIKAARYYVPNGLSYLSLLDLFVSGKGDALKNISFYDGISIKGLCAKLKSENIAKTDSILSLLDDKNFLSKLNFRHASLEGYLFPQEYDFYENSSAEEIVEPMYLAFQKFFVDSLQKQAKRNGLTEHEVVTLASIIDGETNKKEEMSRIAGVYLNRLRGGMKLQADPTLQYLQSNGWKRLNGNDLRIDSKYNTYKYFGLPPGPINNPGKDALLAALYPEKHTLLFFVADTKGGHLFSQNFSQHKKLAREYYKWINLQSKN
;
A
#
# COMPACT_ATOMS: atom_id res chain seq x y z
N MET A 1 43.31 -8.44 -21.47
CA MET A 1 41.94 -8.19 -20.98
C MET A 1 41.14 -7.26 -21.89
N GLU A 2 41.70 -6.12 -22.34
CA GLU A 2 40.96 -5.14 -23.16
C GLU A 2 40.35 -5.70 -24.46
N ASN A 3 40.97 -6.71 -25.07
CA ASN A 3 40.51 -7.31 -26.32
C ASN A 3 39.37 -8.36 -26.14
N VAL A 4 39.21 -8.94 -24.95
CA VAL A 4 38.13 -9.92 -24.66
C VAL A 4 36.86 -9.19 -24.24
N TYR A 5 36.99 -8.18 -23.37
CA TYR A 5 35.84 -7.37 -22.96
C TYR A 5 35.27 -6.55 -24.13
N LYS A 6 36.12 -5.92 -24.97
CA LYS A 6 35.65 -5.21 -26.18
C LYS A 6 34.94 -6.12 -27.19
N LYS A 7 35.35 -7.39 -27.30
CA LYS A 7 34.68 -8.37 -28.18
C LYS A 7 33.30 -8.76 -27.66
N VAL A 8 33.18 -9.02 -26.36
CA VAL A 8 31.90 -9.33 -25.70
C VAL A 8 30.96 -8.12 -25.72
N GLU A 9 31.49 -6.91 -25.53
CA GLU A 9 30.71 -5.67 -25.54
C GLU A 9 30.15 -5.35 -26.95
N ASN A 10 30.95 -5.60 -28.00
CA ASN A 10 30.49 -5.50 -29.40
C ASN A 10 29.47 -6.59 -29.78
N GLU A 11 29.64 -7.83 -29.30
CA GLU A 11 28.67 -8.91 -29.51
C GLU A 11 27.34 -8.63 -28.77
N LEU A 12 27.40 -8.05 -27.57
CA LEU A 12 26.23 -7.63 -26.80
C LEU A 12 25.48 -6.45 -27.43
N GLN A 13 26.15 -5.53 -28.14
CA GLN A 13 25.48 -4.40 -28.80
C GLN A 13 24.53 -4.83 -29.93
N ASN A 14 24.80 -5.98 -30.57
CA ASN A 14 24.03 -6.49 -31.70
C ASN A 14 22.85 -7.41 -31.31
N LEU A 15 22.66 -7.70 -30.02
CA LEU A 15 21.59 -8.58 -29.53
C LEU A 15 20.36 -7.78 -29.06
N SER A 16 19.17 -8.28 -29.39
CA SER A 16 17.90 -7.77 -28.87
C SER A 16 17.75 -8.06 -27.36
N LEU A 17 16.82 -7.37 -26.70
CA LEU A 17 16.61 -7.53 -25.24
C LEU A 17 16.27 -8.98 -24.83
N PRO A 18 15.39 -9.72 -25.56
CA PRO A 18 15.12 -11.12 -25.25
C PRO A 18 16.34 -12.04 -25.40
N GLU A 19 17.17 -11.83 -26.43
CA GLU A 19 18.38 -12.63 -26.66
C GLU A 19 19.44 -12.38 -25.57
N LYS A 20 19.52 -11.15 -25.05
CA LYS A 20 20.37 -10.81 -23.90
C LYS A 20 19.90 -11.50 -22.62
N GLU A 21 18.59 -11.56 -22.38
CA GLU A 21 18.03 -12.27 -21.22
C GLU A 21 18.29 -13.77 -21.30
N GLU A 22 18.14 -14.38 -22.48
CA GLU A 22 18.44 -15.79 -22.70
C GLU A 22 19.93 -16.09 -22.45
N LEU A 23 20.83 -15.29 -23.02
CA LEU A 23 22.28 -15.43 -22.81
C LEU A 23 22.66 -15.24 -21.33
N LEU A 24 22.07 -14.27 -20.65
CA LEU A 24 22.27 -14.04 -19.22
C LEU A 24 21.85 -15.26 -18.38
N ASN A 25 20.68 -15.83 -18.66
CA ASN A 25 20.18 -17.00 -17.94
C ASN A 25 21.04 -18.25 -18.19
N LYS A 26 21.55 -18.41 -19.42
CA LYS A 26 22.49 -19.49 -19.76
C LYS A 26 23.81 -19.36 -19.00
N LEU A 27 24.39 -18.16 -18.97
CA LEU A 27 25.63 -17.88 -18.21
C LEU A 27 25.44 -18.09 -16.70
N ARG A 28 24.31 -17.66 -16.14
CA ARG A 28 23.95 -17.93 -14.73
C ARG A 28 23.88 -19.43 -14.44
N SER A 29 23.23 -20.19 -15.33
CA SER A 29 23.14 -21.66 -15.19
C SER A 29 24.52 -22.34 -15.25
N SER A 30 25.44 -21.81 -16.06
CA SER A 30 26.84 -22.27 -16.09
C SER A 30 27.57 -21.96 -14.78
N VAL A 31 27.38 -20.75 -14.22
CA VAL A 31 27.93 -20.38 -12.90
C VAL A 31 27.37 -21.29 -11.80
N ASP A 32 26.06 -21.54 -11.77
CA ASP A 32 25.42 -22.44 -10.79
C ASP A 32 25.96 -23.88 -10.86
N THR A 33 26.40 -24.30 -12.04
CA THR A 33 27.01 -25.62 -12.24
C THR A 33 28.44 -25.65 -11.68
N LEU A 34 29.24 -24.62 -11.97
CA LEU A 34 30.58 -24.46 -11.40
C LEU A 34 30.56 -24.33 -9.87
N ASP A 35 29.59 -23.61 -9.31
CA ASP A 35 29.43 -23.45 -7.88
C ASP A 35 29.15 -24.79 -7.19
N ARG A 36 28.34 -25.66 -7.80
CA ARG A 36 28.10 -27.02 -7.30
C ARG A 36 29.37 -27.86 -7.29
N GLU A 37 30.20 -27.77 -8.33
CA GLU A 37 31.49 -28.46 -8.38
C GLU A 37 32.47 -27.94 -7.33
N LEU A 38 32.54 -26.62 -7.15
CA LEU A 38 33.36 -25.98 -6.12
C LEU A 38 32.98 -26.44 -4.71
N VAL A 39 31.68 -26.46 -4.38
CA VAL A 39 31.19 -26.96 -3.09
C VAL A 39 31.55 -28.44 -2.88
N ALA A 40 31.44 -29.26 -3.93
CA ALA A 40 31.82 -30.67 -3.86
C ALA A 40 33.34 -30.85 -3.61
N LEU A 41 34.18 -30.05 -4.27
CA LEU A 41 35.64 -30.06 -4.07
C LEU A 41 36.02 -29.57 -2.67
N LEU A 42 35.40 -28.50 -2.17
CA LEU A 42 35.61 -27.99 -0.81
C LEU A 42 35.18 -29.02 0.25
N SER A 43 34.08 -29.74 0.00
CA SER A 43 33.62 -30.83 0.86
C SER A 43 34.63 -31.98 0.90
N LYS A 44 35.15 -32.41 -0.25
CA LYS A 44 36.22 -33.43 -0.34
C LYS A 44 37.48 -32.97 0.38
N ARG A 45 37.92 -31.73 0.18
CA ARG A 45 39.09 -31.15 0.87
C ARG A 45 38.89 -31.13 2.39
N THR A 46 37.70 -30.73 2.85
CA THR A 46 37.36 -30.67 4.28
C THR A 46 37.42 -32.05 4.93
N LYS A 47 36.96 -33.12 4.25
CA LYS A 47 37.12 -34.51 4.72
C LYS A 47 38.58 -34.87 4.97
N HIS A 48 39.49 -34.51 4.05
CA HIS A 48 40.93 -34.73 4.25
C HIS A 48 41.49 -33.88 5.41
N SER A 49 41.06 -32.63 5.54
CA SER A 49 41.41 -31.77 6.68
C SER A 49 40.98 -32.40 8.02
N ILE A 50 39.78 -32.96 8.12
CA ILE A 50 39.31 -33.66 9.32
C ILE A 50 40.20 -34.88 9.63
N MET A 51 40.53 -35.68 8.61
CA MET A 51 41.38 -36.86 8.77
C MET A 51 42.80 -36.49 9.23
N ILE A 52 43.40 -35.44 8.64
CA ILE A 52 44.68 -34.86 9.09
C ILE A 52 44.58 -34.41 10.54
N GLY A 53 43.49 -33.75 10.93
CA GLY A 53 43.25 -33.33 12.32
C GLY A 53 43.20 -34.52 13.29
N ARG A 54 42.60 -35.65 12.90
CA ARG A 54 42.57 -36.88 13.71
C ARG A 54 43.97 -37.49 13.88
N ILE A 55 44.75 -37.57 12.80
CA ILE A 55 46.14 -38.10 12.83
C ILE A 55 47.05 -37.22 13.68
N LYS A 56 46.98 -35.89 13.53
CA LYS A 56 47.76 -34.96 14.37
C LYS A 56 47.47 -35.17 15.86
N ARG A 57 46.19 -35.37 16.21
CA ARG A 57 45.79 -35.65 17.60
C ARG A 57 46.32 -36.98 18.12
N SER A 58 46.28 -38.06 17.33
CA SER A 58 46.85 -39.35 17.76
C SER A 58 48.37 -39.28 17.96
N MET A 59 49.04 -38.30 17.37
CA MET A 59 50.48 -38.03 17.52
C MET A 59 50.79 -36.93 18.54
N GLY A 60 49.79 -36.36 19.23
CA GLY A 60 49.99 -35.26 20.19
C GLY A 60 50.45 -33.93 19.56
N LEU A 61 50.28 -33.74 18.26
CA LEU A 61 50.73 -32.56 17.53
C LEU A 61 49.70 -31.42 17.59
N ALA A 62 50.19 -30.18 17.60
CA ALA A 62 49.34 -28.99 17.56
C ALA A 62 48.49 -28.95 16.28
N THR A 63 47.20 -28.61 16.43
CA THR A 63 46.25 -28.55 15.30
C THR A 63 46.60 -27.40 14.35
N TYR A 64 47.02 -26.26 14.89
CA TYR A 64 47.46 -25.09 14.15
C TYR A 64 48.97 -25.10 13.92
N ASN A 65 49.38 -24.90 12.66
CA ASN A 65 50.78 -24.68 12.30
C ASN A 65 50.83 -23.47 11.34
N PRO A 66 51.20 -22.27 11.83
CA PRO A 66 51.15 -21.03 11.06
C PRO A 66 52.09 -21.04 9.84
N GLU A 67 53.27 -21.65 9.97
CA GLU A 67 54.25 -21.72 8.87
C GLU A 67 53.74 -22.60 7.74
N ARG A 68 53.08 -23.72 8.06
CA ARG A 68 52.48 -24.60 7.06
C ARG A 68 51.36 -23.92 6.29
N GLU A 69 50.55 -23.11 6.96
CA GLU A 69 49.44 -22.40 6.32
C GLU A 69 49.92 -21.23 5.45
N LYS A 70 50.94 -20.50 5.91
CA LYS A 70 51.62 -19.48 5.09
C LYS A 70 52.20 -20.11 3.82
N PHE A 71 52.89 -21.25 3.94
CA PHE A 71 53.40 -21.99 2.79
C PHE A 71 52.30 -22.47 1.83
N ILE A 72 51.17 -22.97 2.36
CA ILE A 72 50.03 -23.40 1.52
C ILE A 72 49.44 -22.20 0.78
N ASN A 73 49.25 -21.06 1.45
CA ASN A 73 48.65 -19.87 0.87
C ASN A 73 49.53 -19.27 -0.24
N GLU A 74 50.84 -19.17 0.00
CA GLU A 74 51.82 -18.71 -1.00
C GLU A 74 51.89 -19.65 -2.21
N ARG A 75 51.88 -20.97 -1.98
CA ARG A 75 51.86 -21.98 -3.05
C ARG A 75 50.56 -21.94 -3.85
N ILE A 76 49.41 -21.74 -3.21
CA ILE A 76 48.13 -21.64 -3.94
C ILE A 76 48.11 -20.40 -4.84
N GLY A 77 48.74 -19.31 -4.39
CA GLY A 77 48.93 -18.11 -5.20
C GLY A 77 49.75 -18.35 -6.48
N THR A 78 50.54 -19.41 -6.60
CA THR A 78 51.27 -19.74 -7.85
C THR A 78 50.39 -20.44 -8.89
N TYR A 79 49.20 -20.92 -8.50
CA TYR A 79 48.22 -21.50 -9.42
C TYR A 79 47.20 -20.46 -9.92
N ALA A 80 47.39 -19.18 -9.60
CA ALA A 80 46.51 -18.11 -10.03
C ALA A 80 46.63 -17.90 -11.55
N GLU A 81 45.51 -18.01 -12.24
CA GLU A 81 45.39 -17.72 -13.67
C GLU A 81 44.43 -16.55 -13.87
N GLU A 82 44.73 -15.70 -14.86
CA GLU A 82 43.86 -14.57 -15.22
C GLU A 82 42.45 -15.07 -15.59
N PRO A 83 41.37 -14.41 -15.14
CA PRO A 83 41.30 -13.05 -14.60
C PRO A 83 41.48 -12.93 -13.08
N LEU A 84 41.75 -14.03 -12.37
CA LEU A 84 41.81 -14.05 -10.92
C LEU A 84 43.24 -13.81 -10.43
N ARG A 85 43.52 -12.59 -9.99
CA ARG A 85 44.86 -12.21 -9.51
C ARG A 85 45.29 -13.03 -8.30
N LYS A 86 46.60 -13.25 -8.16
CA LYS A 86 47.24 -13.99 -7.08
C LYS A 86 46.73 -13.60 -5.69
N GLU A 87 46.63 -12.31 -5.40
CA GLU A 87 46.19 -11.81 -4.10
C GLU A 87 44.73 -12.14 -3.81
N ALA A 88 43.88 -12.22 -4.85
CA ALA A 88 42.49 -12.61 -4.71
C ALA A 88 42.35 -14.11 -4.41
N VAL A 89 43.13 -14.96 -5.08
CA VAL A 89 43.17 -16.41 -4.78
C VAL A 89 43.59 -16.65 -3.33
N MET A 90 44.63 -15.93 -2.86
CA MET A 90 45.12 -16.07 -1.48
C MET A 90 44.04 -15.71 -0.45
N ARG A 91 43.33 -14.58 -0.61
CA ARG A 91 42.24 -14.18 0.30
C ARG A 91 41.09 -15.18 0.34
N ILE A 92 40.71 -15.75 -0.81
CA ILE A 92 39.67 -16.79 -0.87
C ILE A 92 40.14 -18.04 -0.11
N TYR A 93 41.40 -18.43 -0.29
CA TYR A 93 41.94 -19.63 0.31
C TYR A 93 42.20 -19.51 1.82
N GLU A 94 42.54 -18.32 2.31
CA GLU A 94 42.57 -17.99 3.73
C GLU A 94 41.22 -18.29 4.38
N ARG A 95 40.11 -17.89 3.76
CA ARG A 95 38.78 -18.15 4.31
C ARG A 95 38.42 -19.64 4.33
N ILE A 96 38.87 -20.39 3.33
CA ILE A 96 38.72 -21.85 3.28
C ILE A 96 39.55 -22.52 4.39
N LEU A 97 40.74 -22.01 4.69
CA LEU A 97 41.60 -22.50 5.77
C LEU A 97 41.00 -22.19 7.15
N ASP A 98 40.48 -20.97 7.36
CA ASP A 98 39.77 -20.58 8.59
C ASP A 98 38.64 -21.56 8.91
N GLU A 99 37.78 -21.83 7.93
CA GLU A 99 36.63 -22.72 8.09
C GLU A 99 37.07 -24.18 8.34
N SER A 100 38.13 -24.62 7.65
CA SER A 100 38.72 -25.94 7.89
C SER A 100 39.23 -26.08 9.33
N ARG A 101 39.82 -25.02 9.91
CA ARG A 101 40.27 -25.01 11.33
C ARG A 101 39.08 -25.04 12.28
N ALA A 102 38.03 -24.27 12.01
CA ALA A 102 36.82 -24.25 12.82
C ALA A 102 36.20 -25.66 12.92
N ILE A 103 36.05 -26.33 11.77
CA ILE A 103 35.51 -27.69 11.69
C ILE A 103 36.44 -28.70 12.40
N GLN A 104 37.77 -28.59 12.25
CA GLN A 104 38.72 -29.45 12.97
C GLN A 104 38.63 -29.30 14.49
N LYS A 105 38.40 -28.07 14.98
CA LYS A 105 38.21 -27.77 16.41
C LYS A 105 36.86 -28.30 16.90
N GLU A 106 35.80 -28.16 16.12
CA GLU A 106 34.49 -28.74 16.42
C GLU A 106 34.55 -30.28 16.48
N GLU A 107 35.19 -30.93 15.50
CA GLU A 107 35.44 -32.38 15.49
C GLU A 107 36.37 -32.82 16.63
N ALA A 108 37.35 -32.00 17.04
CA ALA A 108 38.15 -32.28 18.24
C ALA A 108 37.28 -32.24 19.50
N THR A 109 36.33 -31.33 19.57
CA THR A 109 35.38 -31.20 20.68
C THR A 109 34.43 -32.40 20.71
N LYS A 110 33.86 -32.77 19.55
CA LYS A 110 33.00 -33.96 19.40
C LYS A 110 33.76 -35.27 19.62
N GLY A 111 35.00 -35.37 19.16
CA GLY A 111 35.88 -36.52 19.40
C GLY A 111 36.33 -36.65 20.86
N ASN A 112 36.56 -35.52 21.54
CA ASN A 112 36.76 -35.50 22.99
C ASN A 112 35.48 -35.92 23.72
N LEU A 113 34.29 -35.45 23.30
CA LEU A 113 33.02 -35.98 23.82
C LEU A 113 32.92 -37.49 23.56
N TYR A 114 33.20 -37.97 22.34
CA TYR A 114 33.11 -39.39 22.02
C TYR A 114 34.12 -40.22 22.81
N ASN A 115 35.34 -39.75 23.06
CA ASN A 115 36.30 -40.42 23.95
C ASN A 115 35.90 -40.30 25.44
N LEU A 116 35.23 -39.21 25.85
CA LEU A 116 34.60 -39.06 27.17
C LEU A 116 33.45 -40.07 27.36
N PHE A 117 32.75 -40.43 26.27
CA PHE A 117 31.62 -41.37 26.26
C PHE A 117 32.00 -42.81 25.87
N SER A 118 33.16 -43.05 25.26
CA SER A 118 33.61 -44.38 24.79
C SER A 118 34.81 -44.96 25.56
N GLY A 119 35.47 -44.18 26.41
CA GLY A 119 36.30 -44.73 27.49
C GLY A 119 35.43 -45.58 28.41
N ARG A 120 35.83 -46.83 28.67
CA ARG A 120 35.16 -47.76 29.58
C ARG A 120 34.99 -47.16 30.97
N GLY A 121 33.88 -46.44 31.14
CA GLY A 121 33.33 -45.99 32.40
C GLY A 121 31.86 -45.81 32.12
N LYS A 122 31.01 -46.63 32.73
CA LYS A 122 29.56 -46.43 32.70
C LYS A 122 29.29 -45.02 33.24
N PHE A 123 29.10 -44.02 32.37
CA PHE A 123 28.58 -42.71 32.78
C PHE A 123 27.13 -42.93 33.20
N SER A 124 26.98 -43.26 34.49
CA SER A 124 25.68 -43.31 35.12
C SER A 124 25.32 -41.89 35.51
N PHE A 125 24.20 -41.38 35.01
CA PHE A 125 23.58 -40.14 35.51
C PHE A 125 23.42 -40.12 37.05
N LYS A 126 23.54 -41.28 37.72
CA LYS A 126 23.56 -41.44 39.18
C LYS A 126 24.77 -40.82 39.90
N SER A 127 25.86 -40.45 39.21
CA SER A 127 27.09 -39.95 39.85
C SER A 127 27.30 -38.44 39.82
N LEU A 128 26.42 -37.68 39.15
CA LEU A 128 26.53 -36.21 39.04
C LEU A 128 25.55 -35.47 39.94
N LEU A 129 24.36 -36.03 40.15
CA LEU A 129 23.32 -35.51 41.01
C LEU A 129 22.70 -36.68 41.77
N SER A 130 22.48 -36.53 43.07
CA SER A 130 21.67 -37.48 43.82
C SER A 130 20.25 -37.50 43.24
N LYS A 131 19.52 -38.62 43.41
CA LYS A 131 18.11 -38.70 42.97
C LYS A 131 17.27 -37.53 43.50
N LYS A 132 17.57 -37.04 44.71
CA LYS A 132 16.90 -35.89 45.32
C LYS A 132 17.23 -34.58 44.60
N GLU A 133 18.50 -34.33 44.28
CA GLU A 133 18.93 -33.13 43.55
C GLU A 133 18.36 -33.09 42.13
N PHE A 134 18.34 -34.23 41.43
CA PHE A 134 17.72 -34.34 40.11
C PHE A 134 16.21 -34.04 40.17
N LEU A 135 15.50 -34.59 41.17
CA LEU A 135 14.06 -34.32 41.36
C LEU A 135 13.80 -32.85 41.70
N ILE A 136 14.66 -32.20 42.49
CA ILE A 136 14.55 -30.77 42.82
C ILE A 136 14.73 -29.92 41.55
N ILE A 137 15.77 -30.19 40.77
CA ILE A 137 16.03 -29.46 39.52
C ILE A 137 14.89 -29.66 38.53
N LEU A 138 14.43 -30.91 38.35
CA LEU A 138 13.30 -31.22 37.47
C LEU A 138 12.02 -30.51 37.94
N SER A 139 11.71 -30.54 39.24
CA SER A 139 10.57 -29.83 39.83
C SER A 139 10.67 -28.32 39.60
N PHE A 140 11.86 -27.74 39.72
CA PHE A 140 12.09 -26.32 39.44
C PHE A 140 11.80 -26.00 37.96
N PHE A 141 12.32 -26.79 37.02
CA PHE A 141 12.04 -26.59 35.59
C PHE A 141 10.56 -26.79 35.25
N ILE A 142 9.89 -27.78 35.84
CA ILE A 142 8.44 -27.97 35.68
C ILE A 142 7.66 -26.77 36.23
N LEU A 143 8.05 -26.24 37.40
CA LEU A 143 7.42 -25.06 37.98
C LEU A 143 7.61 -23.83 37.09
N VAL A 144 8.84 -23.57 36.62
CA VAL A 144 9.13 -22.48 35.70
C VAL A 144 8.34 -22.63 34.40
N LEU A 145 8.28 -23.84 33.83
CA LEU A 145 7.51 -24.10 32.61
C LEU A 145 6.00 -23.96 32.83
N SER A 146 5.50 -24.32 34.01
CA SER A 146 4.08 -24.18 34.37
C SER A 146 3.70 -22.71 34.56
N ILE A 147 4.53 -21.91 35.23
CA ILE A 147 4.34 -20.45 35.36
C ILE A 147 4.40 -19.79 33.99
N PHE A 148 5.38 -20.18 33.16
CA PHE A 148 5.50 -19.69 31.80
C PHE A 148 4.24 -20.04 30.99
N SER A 149 3.82 -21.31 31.00
CA SER A 149 2.60 -21.75 30.32
C SER A 149 1.38 -20.97 30.81
N TYR A 150 1.21 -20.81 32.12
CA TYR A 150 0.13 -20.02 32.70
C TYR A 150 0.16 -18.57 32.21
N ILE A 151 1.31 -17.89 32.21
CA ILE A 151 1.41 -16.49 31.78
C ILE A 151 1.05 -16.31 30.30
N PHE A 152 1.53 -17.19 29.42
CA PHE A 152 1.41 -16.98 27.97
C PHE A 152 0.14 -17.55 27.35
N PHE A 153 -0.44 -18.59 27.96
CA PHE A 153 -1.67 -19.23 27.48
C PHE A 153 -2.92 -18.82 28.26
N SER A 154 -2.78 -18.20 29.45
CA SER A 154 -3.97 -17.70 30.15
C SER A 154 -4.64 -16.56 29.36
N PRO A 155 -5.97 -16.59 29.25
CA PRO A 155 -6.75 -15.51 28.70
C PRO A 155 -6.48 -14.17 29.40
N ASN A 156 -6.36 -13.10 28.63
CA ASN A 156 -6.52 -11.74 29.16
C ASN A 156 -7.99 -11.34 28.99
N TYR A 157 -8.64 -10.99 30.09
CA TYR A 157 -10.01 -10.51 30.07
C TYR A 157 -10.09 -9.01 30.27
N PHE A 158 -11.00 -8.38 29.54
CA PHE A 158 -11.41 -7.00 29.75
C PHE A 158 -12.89 -6.91 30.09
N ILE A 159 -13.31 -5.77 30.63
CA ILE A 159 -14.73 -5.51 30.97
C ILE A 159 -15.56 -5.41 29.68
N GLY A 160 -16.63 -6.22 29.59
CA GLY A 160 -17.57 -6.24 28.48
C GLY A 160 -17.44 -7.47 27.57
N THR A 161 -18.44 -7.71 26.72
CA THR A 161 -18.50 -8.86 25.81
C THR A 161 -18.17 -8.49 24.36
N ALA A 162 -18.30 -7.21 23.99
CA ALA A 162 -18.03 -6.75 22.64
C ALA A 162 -16.52 -6.72 22.33
N PRO A 163 -16.09 -7.08 21.10
CA PRO A 163 -14.70 -6.95 20.68
C PRO A 163 -14.18 -5.52 20.78
N LYS A 164 -12.93 -5.36 21.20
CA LYS A 164 -12.26 -4.04 21.25
C LYS A 164 -11.50 -3.77 19.95
N ILE A 165 -11.68 -2.57 19.39
CA ILE A 165 -11.02 -2.18 18.15
C ILE A 165 -9.59 -1.66 18.43
N ILE A 166 -8.61 -2.24 17.73
CA ILE A 166 -7.21 -1.83 17.75
C ILE A 166 -6.75 -1.49 16.34
N LYS A 167 -6.31 -0.25 16.14
CA LYS A 167 -5.69 0.22 14.91
C LYS A 167 -4.17 0.16 15.08
N ILE A 168 -3.50 -0.62 14.25
CA ILE A 168 -2.04 -0.75 14.20
C ILE A 168 -1.54 -0.03 12.95
N SER A 169 -0.71 0.98 13.14
CA SER A 169 -0.16 1.77 12.04
C SER A 169 1.09 1.12 11.43
N LYS A 170 1.40 1.42 10.17
CA LYS A 170 2.64 0.98 9.52
C LYS A 170 3.85 1.54 10.26
N GLY A 171 4.79 0.67 10.63
CA GLY A 171 5.99 1.06 11.37
C GLY A 171 5.77 1.34 12.87
N GLU A 172 4.58 1.06 13.39
CA GLU A 172 4.30 1.17 14.83
C GLU A 172 5.22 0.24 15.63
N SER A 173 5.89 0.78 16.66
CA SER A 173 6.81 0.00 17.48
C SER A 173 6.07 -0.97 18.40
N LEU A 174 6.70 -2.10 18.72
CA LEU A 174 6.16 -3.09 19.64
C LEU A 174 5.88 -2.49 21.03
N ASP A 175 6.73 -1.57 21.49
CA ASP A 175 6.53 -0.87 22.76
C ASP A 175 5.26 0.00 22.75
N PHE A 176 5.03 0.73 21.66
CA PHE A 176 3.84 1.57 21.53
C PHE A 176 2.57 0.71 21.43
N LEU A 177 2.62 -0.39 20.66
CA LEU A 177 1.51 -1.34 20.61
C LEU A 177 1.22 -1.95 21.98
N ALA A 178 2.25 -2.39 22.72
CA ALA A 178 2.09 -2.93 24.08
C ALA A 178 1.45 -1.91 25.02
N GLN A 179 1.88 -0.65 24.95
CA GLN A 179 1.30 0.44 25.73
C GLN A 179 -0.17 0.69 25.36
N LYS A 180 -0.50 0.67 24.07
CA LYS A 180 -1.87 0.85 23.55
C LYS A 180 -2.81 -0.28 23.99
N LEU A 181 -2.33 -1.53 23.95
CA LEU A 181 -3.10 -2.69 24.41
C LEU A 181 -3.34 -2.64 25.91
N TYR A 182 -2.32 -2.27 26.68
CA TYR A 182 -2.40 -2.14 28.13
C TYR A 182 -3.34 -1.00 28.55
N SER A 183 -3.24 0.18 27.92
CA SER A 183 -4.10 1.31 28.25
C SER A 183 -5.58 1.05 27.91
N LYS A 184 -5.84 0.24 26.88
CA LYS A 184 -7.20 -0.24 26.56
C LYS A 184 -7.64 -1.44 27.43
N GLY A 185 -6.80 -1.89 28.36
CA GLY A 185 -7.08 -3.02 29.25
C GLY A 185 -7.18 -4.37 28.54
N ILE A 186 -6.66 -4.50 27.32
CA ILE A 186 -6.70 -5.76 26.54
C ILE A 186 -5.67 -6.75 27.08
N ILE A 187 -4.56 -6.25 27.64
CA ILE A 187 -3.52 -7.07 28.26
C ILE A 187 -3.23 -6.57 29.67
N SER A 188 -2.83 -7.49 30.55
CA SER A 188 -2.56 -7.19 31.97
C SER A 188 -1.12 -6.73 32.24
N SER A 189 -0.20 -6.99 31.30
CA SER A 189 1.22 -6.66 31.42
C SER A 189 1.85 -6.39 30.06
N LYS A 190 2.49 -5.22 29.93
CA LYS A 190 3.26 -4.81 28.76
C LYS A 190 4.49 -5.69 28.56
N GLY A 191 5.18 -6.03 29.66
CA GLY A 191 6.40 -6.85 29.62
C GLY A 191 6.12 -8.25 29.08
N ASN A 192 5.04 -8.88 29.54
CA ASN A 192 4.65 -10.22 29.09
C ASN A 192 4.30 -10.23 27.60
N PHE A 193 3.58 -9.22 27.09
CA PHE A 193 3.30 -9.12 25.66
C PHE A 193 4.57 -8.97 24.82
N LYS A 194 5.52 -8.14 25.27
CA LYS A 194 6.79 -7.96 24.54
C LYS A 194 7.64 -9.23 24.54
N LEU A 195 7.71 -9.92 25.69
CA LEU A 195 8.40 -11.20 25.80
C LEU A 195 7.72 -12.26 24.91
N ALA A 196 6.39 -12.32 24.90
CA ALA A 196 5.62 -13.19 24.01
C ALA A 196 5.96 -12.90 22.54
N ALA A 197 6.01 -11.63 22.15
CA ALA A 197 6.30 -11.22 20.77
C ALA A 197 7.73 -11.58 20.35
N TYR A 198 8.69 -11.50 21.28
CA TYR A 198 10.06 -11.92 21.04
C TYR A 198 10.15 -13.44 20.83
N ILE A 199 9.55 -14.23 21.72
CA ILE A 199 9.58 -15.70 21.67
C ILE A 199 8.82 -16.23 20.46
N TYR A 200 7.68 -15.63 20.12
CA TYR A 200 6.90 -15.96 18.92
C TYR A 200 7.60 -15.47 17.63
N GLY A 201 8.61 -14.61 17.74
CA GLY A 201 9.30 -14.01 16.60
C GLY A 201 8.41 -13.09 15.77
N SER A 202 7.43 -12.41 16.38
CA SER A 202 6.47 -11.52 15.69
C SER A 202 6.87 -10.06 15.70
N THR A 203 8.00 -9.69 16.31
CA THR A 203 8.45 -8.28 16.47
C THR A 203 8.46 -7.46 15.18
N LYS A 204 8.70 -8.10 14.02
CA LYS A 204 8.66 -7.48 12.68
C LYS A 204 7.53 -7.99 11.78
N ARG A 205 6.70 -8.93 12.24
CA ARG A 205 5.67 -9.62 11.43
C ARG A 205 4.25 -9.15 11.72
N ILE A 206 4.06 -8.30 12.73
CA ILE A 206 2.76 -7.69 13.04
C ILE A 206 2.32 -6.82 11.86
N LYS A 207 1.14 -7.12 11.30
CA LYS A 207 0.59 -6.43 10.14
C LYS A 207 -0.15 -5.17 10.60
N ALA A 208 0.06 -4.08 9.87
CA ALA A 208 -0.67 -2.83 10.05
C ALA A 208 -2.10 -2.97 9.51
N ALA A 209 -3.09 -2.86 10.39
CA ALA A 209 -4.51 -3.02 10.10
C ALA A 209 -5.35 -2.58 11.30
N ARG A 210 -6.68 -2.52 11.11
CA ARG A 210 -7.68 -2.44 12.17
C ARG A 210 -8.13 -3.86 12.53
N TYR A 211 -7.96 -4.23 13.79
CA TYR A 211 -8.34 -5.53 14.35
C TYR A 211 -9.49 -5.38 15.33
N TYR A 212 -10.39 -6.35 15.32
CA TYR A 212 -11.42 -6.54 16.34
C TYR A 212 -10.94 -7.61 17.28
N VAL A 213 -10.46 -7.22 18.46
CA VAL A 213 -9.88 -8.11 19.46
C VAL A 213 -11.00 -8.68 20.33
N PRO A 214 -11.32 -9.99 20.24
CA PRO A 214 -12.29 -10.63 21.11
C PRO A 214 -11.81 -10.61 22.57
N ASN A 215 -12.74 -10.73 23.50
CA ASN A 215 -12.39 -10.87 24.91
C ASN A 215 -11.80 -12.27 25.18
N GLY A 216 -10.89 -12.36 26.15
CA GLY A 216 -10.30 -13.64 26.58
C GLY A 216 -9.14 -14.14 25.72
N LEU A 217 -8.53 -13.31 24.87
CA LEU A 217 -7.34 -13.74 24.12
C LEU A 217 -6.10 -13.82 25.02
N SER A 218 -5.37 -14.93 24.90
CA SER A 218 -4.03 -15.05 25.47
C SER A 218 -3.03 -14.14 24.73
N TYR A 219 -1.84 -13.93 25.29
CA TYR A 219 -0.79 -13.15 24.62
C TYR A 219 -0.41 -13.76 23.26
N LEU A 220 -0.32 -15.09 23.17
CA LEU A 220 0.02 -15.78 21.94
C LEU A 220 -1.10 -15.69 20.90
N SER A 221 -2.36 -15.88 21.32
CA SER A 221 -3.52 -15.73 20.43
C SER A 221 -3.68 -14.31 19.91
N LEU A 222 -3.34 -13.31 20.74
CA LEU A 222 -3.35 -11.91 20.32
C LEU A 222 -2.27 -11.61 19.29
N LEU A 223 -1.06 -12.18 19.44
CA LEU A 223 0.01 -12.05 18.46
C LEU A 223 -0.31 -12.78 17.16
N ASP A 224 -0.91 -13.97 17.25
CA ASP A 224 -1.39 -14.71 16.08
C ASP A 224 -2.43 -13.88 15.32
N LEU A 225 -3.42 -13.28 16.01
CA LEU A 225 -4.39 -12.35 15.40
C LEU A 225 -3.69 -11.21 14.63
N PHE A 226 -2.62 -10.63 15.18
CA PHE A 226 -1.91 -9.51 14.55
C PHE A 226 -0.93 -9.91 13.45
N VAL A 227 -0.51 -11.18 13.38
CA VAL A 227 0.48 -11.67 12.41
C VAL A 227 -0.21 -12.40 11.27
N SER A 228 -1.10 -13.33 11.59
CA SER A 228 -1.76 -14.24 10.64
C SER A 228 -3.27 -13.95 10.51
N GLY A 229 -3.88 -13.36 11.55
CA GLY A 229 -5.32 -13.11 11.60
C GLY A 229 -5.84 -12.07 10.60
N LYS A 230 -7.17 -12.03 10.50
CA LYS A 230 -7.90 -11.10 9.63
C LYS A 230 -8.01 -9.73 10.29
N GLY A 231 -7.23 -8.78 9.79
CA GLY A 231 -7.38 -7.36 10.08
C GLY A 231 -7.86 -6.61 8.84
N ASP A 232 -8.65 -5.55 9.04
CA ASP A 232 -9.03 -4.64 7.98
C ASP A 232 -7.81 -3.80 7.59
N ALA A 233 -7.26 -3.99 6.39
CA ALA A 233 -6.09 -3.22 5.96
C ALA A 233 -6.45 -1.75 5.71
N LEU A 234 -5.53 -0.82 6.00
CA LEU A 234 -5.68 0.58 5.61
C LEU A 234 -5.30 0.74 4.13
N LYS A 235 -6.20 1.30 3.33
CA LYS A 235 -6.00 1.58 1.90
C LYS A 235 -6.16 3.07 1.62
N ASN A 236 -5.29 3.58 0.77
CA ASN A 236 -5.39 4.93 0.24
C ASN A 236 -6.24 4.90 -1.04
N ILE A 237 -7.38 5.61 -1.03
CA ILE A 237 -8.34 5.66 -2.13
C ILE A 237 -8.40 7.08 -2.67
N SER A 238 -8.03 7.24 -3.95
CA SER A 238 -8.08 8.52 -4.66
C SER A 238 -9.40 8.70 -5.40
N PHE A 239 -10.11 9.80 -5.16
CA PHE A 239 -11.32 10.16 -5.91
C PHE A 239 -11.02 11.28 -6.90
N TYR A 240 -11.52 11.12 -8.13
CA TYR A 240 -11.35 12.13 -9.18
C TYR A 240 -12.44 13.21 -9.06
N ASP A 241 -12.11 14.42 -9.53
CA ASP A 241 -13.03 15.55 -9.59
C ASP A 241 -14.25 15.22 -10.46
N GLY A 242 -15.44 15.61 -10.02
CA GLY A 242 -16.68 15.31 -10.74
C GLY A 242 -17.19 13.87 -10.57
N ILE A 243 -16.69 13.12 -9.58
CA ILE A 243 -17.26 11.80 -9.24
C ILE A 243 -18.65 11.96 -8.60
N SER A 244 -19.64 11.23 -9.08
CA SER A 244 -20.96 11.18 -8.43
C SER A 244 -20.98 10.26 -7.21
N ILE A 245 -21.98 10.38 -6.33
CA ILE A 245 -22.20 9.43 -5.23
C ILE A 245 -22.28 7.99 -5.74
N LYS A 246 -22.92 7.77 -6.89
CA LYS A 246 -22.99 6.45 -7.54
C LYS A 246 -21.59 5.95 -7.93
N GLY A 247 -20.77 6.80 -8.54
CA GLY A 247 -19.39 6.47 -8.91
C GLY A 247 -18.51 6.18 -7.69
N LEU A 248 -18.67 6.99 -6.63
CA LEU A 248 -17.99 6.83 -5.35
C LEU A 248 -18.34 5.50 -4.70
N CYS A 249 -19.62 5.15 -4.65
CA CYS A 249 -20.08 3.86 -4.12
C CYS A 249 -19.55 2.68 -4.94
N ALA A 250 -19.50 2.79 -6.27
CA ALA A 250 -18.94 1.75 -7.13
C ALA A 250 -17.43 1.56 -6.86
N LYS A 251 -16.69 2.66 -6.72
CA LYS A 251 -15.26 2.64 -6.41
C LYS A 251 -14.96 2.02 -5.04
N LEU A 252 -15.69 2.44 -4.00
CA LEU A 252 -15.51 1.90 -2.65
C LEU A 252 -15.84 0.40 -2.58
N LYS A 253 -16.83 -0.05 -3.35
CA LYS A 253 -17.19 -1.47 -3.45
C LYS A 253 -16.08 -2.28 -4.14
N SER A 254 -15.55 -1.80 -5.27
CA SER A 254 -14.48 -2.51 -6.00
C SER A 254 -13.19 -2.63 -5.17
N GLU A 255 -12.95 -1.68 -4.27
CA GLU A 255 -11.77 -1.65 -3.39
C GLU A 255 -11.98 -2.40 -2.06
N ASN A 256 -13.13 -3.05 -1.87
CA ASN A 256 -13.54 -3.74 -0.63
C ASN A 256 -13.53 -2.84 0.63
N ILE A 257 -13.84 -1.55 0.45
CA ILE A 257 -13.86 -0.58 1.54
C ILE A 257 -15.21 -0.58 2.26
N ALA A 258 -16.31 -0.51 1.51
CA ALA A 258 -17.65 -0.46 2.08
C ALA A 258 -18.72 -1.00 1.13
N LYS A 259 -19.86 -1.38 1.73
CA LYS A 259 -21.04 -1.81 0.99
C LYS A 259 -21.83 -0.60 0.50
N THR A 260 -22.20 -0.62 -0.77
CA THR A 260 -23.00 0.44 -1.41
C THR A 260 -24.30 0.72 -0.66
N ASP A 261 -25.05 -0.32 -0.30
CA ASP A 261 -26.36 -0.15 0.34
C ASP A 261 -26.26 0.55 1.71
N SER A 262 -25.19 0.29 2.46
CA SER A 262 -24.94 0.95 3.74
C SER A 262 -24.66 2.44 3.57
N ILE A 263 -23.91 2.83 2.52
CA ILE A 263 -23.65 4.24 2.21
C ILE A 263 -24.94 4.93 1.78
N LEU A 264 -25.66 4.37 0.82
CA LEU A 264 -26.91 4.96 0.33
C LEU A 264 -27.95 5.12 1.45
N SER A 265 -28.09 4.10 2.32
CA SER A 265 -28.99 4.17 3.47
C SER A 265 -28.59 5.28 4.45
N LEU A 266 -27.29 5.49 4.69
CA LEU A 266 -26.82 6.56 5.56
C LEU A 266 -27.07 7.95 4.95
N LEU A 267 -26.92 8.09 3.63
CA LEU A 267 -27.18 9.34 2.92
C LEU A 267 -28.65 9.76 2.99
N ASP A 268 -29.57 8.81 3.18
CA ASP A 268 -31.00 9.05 3.40
C ASP A 268 -31.38 9.16 4.90
N ASP A 269 -30.46 8.90 5.83
CA ASP A 269 -30.72 8.94 7.27
C ASP A 269 -30.80 10.38 7.79
N LYS A 270 -32.01 10.81 8.16
CA LYS A 270 -32.30 12.14 8.71
C LYS A 270 -31.52 12.46 9.97
N ASN A 271 -31.24 11.47 10.84
CA ASN A 271 -30.47 11.70 12.06
C ASN A 271 -29.02 12.01 11.73
N PHE A 272 -28.44 11.27 10.78
CA PHE A 272 -27.08 11.52 10.30
C PHE A 272 -26.98 12.87 9.59
N LEU A 273 -27.90 13.20 8.68
CA LEU A 273 -27.93 14.51 8.02
C LEU A 273 -28.11 15.66 9.03
N SER A 274 -28.94 15.47 10.05
CA SER A 274 -29.10 16.44 11.14
C SER A 274 -27.83 16.58 11.97
N LYS A 275 -27.09 15.49 12.25
CA LYS A 275 -25.78 15.54 12.92
C LYS A 275 -24.80 16.41 12.15
N LEU A 276 -24.85 16.37 10.82
CA LEU A 276 -24.01 17.19 9.94
C LEU A 276 -24.53 18.63 9.77
N ASN A 277 -25.68 18.99 10.34
CA ASN A 277 -26.41 20.23 10.06
C ASN A 277 -26.70 20.42 8.55
N PHE A 278 -26.85 19.33 7.81
CA PHE A 278 -27.10 19.36 6.37
C PHE A 278 -28.60 19.50 6.08
N ARG A 279 -28.97 20.45 5.20
CA ARG A 279 -30.38 20.84 4.96
C ARG A 279 -30.85 20.66 3.51
N HIS A 280 -30.00 20.15 2.62
CA HIS A 280 -30.38 19.90 1.23
C HIS A 280 -30.86 18.47 1.05
N ALA A 281 -31.52 18.20 -0.09
CA ALA A 281 -32.14 16.90 -0.36
C ALA A 281 -31.14 15.77 -0.57
N SER A 282 -29.89 16.08 -0.95
CA SER A 282 -28.84 15.10 -1.23
C SER A 282 -27.47 15.70 -0.91
N LEU A 283 -26.56 14.85 -0.42
CA LEU A 283 -25.14 15.18 -0.24
C LEU A 283 -24.34 15.17 -1.55
N GLU A 284 -24.96 14.94 -2.70
CA GLU A 284 -24.32 15.10 -4.01
C GLU A 284 -23.76 16.52 -4.12
N GLY A 285 -22.46 16.64 -4.44
CA GLY A 285 -21.75 17.93 -4.44
C GLY A 285 -20.92 18.21 -3.19
N TYR A 286 -21.18 17.49 -2.10
CA TYR A 286 -20.62 17.79 -0.77
C TYR A 286 -19.63 16.74 -0.26
N LEU A 287 -19.42 15.65 -1.00
CA LEU A 287 -18.40 14.65 -0.68
C LEU A 287 -17.10 14.98 -1.42
N PHE A 288 -16.24 15.76 -0.78
CA PHE A 288 -15.10 16.40 -1.45
C PHE A 288 -14.14 15.37 -2.07
N PRO A 289 -13.88 15.40 -3.39
CA PRO A 289 -12.98 14.46 -4.05
C PRO A 289 -11.51 14.81 -3.72
N GLN A 290 -10.81 13.85 -3.14
CA GLN A 290 -9.37 13.87 -2.88
C GLN A 290 -8.92 12.44 -2.54
N GLU A 291 -7.71 12.30 -2.01
CA GLU A 291 -7.24 11.03 -1.44
C GLU A 291 -7.69 10.88 0.03
N TYR A 292 -8.13 9.67 0.38
CA TYR A 292 -8.53 9.29 1.73
C TYR A 292 -7.95 7.95 2.12
N ASP A 293 -7.56 7.82 3.38
CA ASP A 293 -7.16 6.54 3.96
C ASP A 293 -8.38 5.90 4.66
N PHE A 294 -8.86 4.79 4.09
CA PHE A 294 -9.97 4.02 4.64
C PHE A 294 -9.54 2.60 4.98
N TYR A 295 -10.06 2.08 6.10
CA TYR A 295 -9.89 0.66 6.41
C TYR A 295 -10.82 -0.16 5.52
N GLU A 296 -10.43 -1.39 5.19
CA GLU A 296 -11.37 -2.37 4.66
C GLU A 296 -12.58 -2.52 5.60
N ASN A 297 -13.76 -2.77 5.06
CA ASN A 297 -15.01 -2.83 5.84
C ASN A 297 -15.25 -1.58 6.72
N SER A 298 -14.85 -0.39 6.28
CA SER A 298 -15.22 0.87 6.95
C SER A 298 -16.74 1.03 6.97
N SER A 299 -17.24 1.59 8.07
CA SER A 299 -18.65 2.01 8.16
C SER A 299 -18.94 3.14 7.17
N ALA A 300 -20.22 3.34 6.86
CA ALA A 300 -20.63 4.42 5.98
C ALA A 300 -20.28 5.80 6.60
N GLU A 301 -20.39 5.93 7.93
CA GLU A 301 -20.05 7.13 8.67
C GLU A 301 -18.54 7.43 8.60
N GLU A 302 -17.69 6.39 8.73
CA GLU A 302 -16.23 6.50 8.59
C GLU A 302 -15.79 6.97 7.19
N ILE A 303 -16.70 7.00 6.22
CA ILE A 303 -16.45 7.45 4.84
C ILE A 303 -17.08 8.81 4.59
N VAL A 304 -18.39 8.93 4.81
CA VAL A 304 -19.17 10.12 4.46
C VAL A 304 -18.78 11.32 5.34
N GLU A 305 -18.58 11.11 6.64
CA GLU A 305 -18.27 12.21 7.57
C GLU A 305 -16.92 12.86 7.25
N PRO A 306 -15.80 12.13 7.05
CA PRO A 306 -14.54 12.75 6.64
C PRO A 306 -14.62 13.50 5.30
N MET A 307 -15.36 12.98 4.31
CA MET A 307 -15.49 13.62 3.01
C MET A 307 -16.30 14.92 3.08
N TYR A 308 -17.36 14.92 3.88
CA TYR A 308 -18.16 16.12 4.15
C TYR A 308 -17.37 17.17 4.96
N LEU A 309 -16.63 16.74 5.99
CA LEU A 309 -15.76 17.63 6.76
C LEU A 309 -14.64 18.23 5.91
N ALA A 310 -14.10 17.48 4.94
CA ALA A 310 -13.13 18.00 3.98
C ALA A 310 -13.75 19.11 3.11
N PHE A 311 -15.01 18.93 2.66
CA PHE A 311 -15.75 19.99 1.97
C PHE A 311 -15.91 21.23 2.85
N GLN A 312 -16.37 21.08 4.09
CA GLN A 312 -16.54 22.21 5.02
C GLN A 312 -15.23 22.94 5.32
N LYS A 313 -14.13 22.19 5.46
CA LYS A 313 -12.79 22.75 5.66
C LYS A 313 -12.30 23.51 4.44
N PHE A 314 -12.71 23.10 3.24
CA PHE A 314 -12.40 23.81 2.01
C PHE A 314 -13.27 25.07 1.84
N PHE A 315 -14.59 24.95 2.03
CA PHE A 315 -15.58 26.01 1.82
C PHE A 315 -15.72 26.94 3.04
N VAL A 316 -14.62 27.60 3.40
CA VAL A 316 -14.53 28.49 4.57
C VAL A 316 -15.31 29.81 4.38
N ASP A 317 -15.47 30.56 5.48
CA ASP A 317 -16.18 31.85 5.53
C ASP A 317 -15.80 32.87 4.44
N SER A 318 -14.52 32.90 4.02
CA SER A 318 -14.08 33.81 2.95
C SER A 318 -14.69 33.45 1.59
N LEU A 319 -14.83 32.16 1.30
CA LEU A 319 -15.48 31.66 0.10
C LEU A 319 -17.00 31.84 0.16
N GLN A 320 -17.60 31.65 1.34
CA GLN A 320 -19.02 31.98 1.56
C GLN A 320 -19.32 33.46 1.32
N LYS A 321 -18.44 34.37 1.78
CA LYS A 321 -18.56 35.81 1.50
C LYS A 321 -18.42 36.10 0.00
N GLN A 322 -17.52 35.40 -0.68
CA GLN A 322 -17.35 35.52 -2.13
C GLN A 322 -18.60 35.04 -2.89
N ALA A 323 -19.21 33.91 -2.49
CA ALA A 323 -20.47 33.43 -3.05
C ALA A 323 -21.57 34.50 -2.95
N LYS A 324 -21.73 35.10 -1.75
CA LYS A 324 -22.69 36.19 -1.52
C LYS A 324 -22.42 37.41 -2.39
N ARG A 325 -21.15 37.78 -2.62
CA ARG A 325 -20.78 38.88 -3.55
C ARG A 325 -21.18 38.60 -4.99
N ASN A 326 -21.16 37.34 -5.40
CA ASN A 326 -21.63 36.92 -6.71
C ASN A 326 -23.17 36.77 -6.78
N GLY A 327 -23.89 37.01 -5.68
CA GLY A 327 -25.33 36.82 -5.59
C GLY A 327 -25.74 35.34 -5.56
N LEU A 328 -24.85 34.45 -5.12
CA LEU A 328 -25.09 33.01 -5.05
C LEU A 328 -25.09 32.52 -3.60
N THR A 329 -25.94 31.53 -3.32
CA THR A 329 -25.85 30.69 -2.14
C THR A 329 -24.74 29.65 -2.29
N GLU A 330 -24.31 29.06 -1.18
CA GLU A 330 -23.35 27.94 -1.21
C GLU A 330 -23.86 26.80 -2.11
N HIS A 331 -25.13 26.43 -1.98
CA HIS A 331 -25.73 25.36 -2.77
C HIS A 331 -25.70 25.66 -4.28
N GLU A 332 -25.96 26.91 -4.67
CA GLU A 332 -25.88 27.33 -6.08
C GLU A 332 -24.44 27.33 -6.61
N VAL A 333 -23.46 27.70 -5.77
CA VAL A 333 -22.03 27.61 -6.12
C VAL A 333 -21.63 26.15 -6.35
N VAL A 334 -21.97 25.24 -5.44
CA VAL A 334 -21.67 23.80 -5.58
C VAL A 334 -22.39 23.23 -6.80
N THR A 335 -23.64 23.64 -7.04
CA THR A 335 -24.41 23.20 -8.20
C THR A 335 -23.75 23.65 -9.51
N LEU A 336 -23.40 24.93 -9.61
CA LEU A 336 -22.69 25.48 -10.78
C LEU A 336 -21.32 24.80 -10.97
N ALA A 337 -20.56 24.59 -9.90
CA ALA A 337 -19.28 23.90 -9.94
C ALA A 337 -19.43 22.47 -10.47
N SER A 338 -20.45 21.72 -10.03
CA SER A 338 -20.70 20.36 -10.53
C SER A 338 -21.01 20.31 -12.03
N ILE A 339 -21.66 21.36 -12.56
CA ILE A 339 -21.91 21.50 -13.99
C ILE A 339 -20.59 21.80 -14.74
N ILE A 340 -19.77 22.72 -14.22
CA ILE A 340 -18.47 23.07 -14.81
C ILE A 340 -17.55 21.85 -14.90
N ASP A 341 -17.43 21.07 -13.82
CA ASP A 341 -16.63 19.84 -13.80
C ASP A 341 -17.16 18.79 -14.77
N GLY A 342 -18.49 18.73 -14.96
CA GLY A 342 -19.10 17.86 -15.94
C GLY A 342 -18.78 18.25 -17.39
N GLU A 343 -18.48 19.52 -17.66
CA GLU A 343 -18.22 20.05 -19.01
C GLU A 343 -16.75 19.91 -19.43
N THR A 344 -15.81 20.07 -18.51
CA THR A 344 -14.38 20.06 -18.86
C THR A 344 -13.49 19.53 -17.76
N ASN A 345 -12.45 18.79 -18.18
CA ASN A 345 -11.31 18.47 -17.33
C ASN A 345 -10.17 19.51 -17.45
N LYS A 346 -10.30 20.51 -18.34
CA LYS A 346 -9.30 21.57 -18.54
C LYS A 346 -9.52 22.70 -17.56
N LYS A 347 -8.67 22.75 -16.53
CA LYS A 347 -8.75 23.72 -15.42
C LYS A 347 -8.68 25.17 -15.91
N GLU A 348 -7.95 25.42 -16.98
CA GLU A 348 -7.77 26.76 -17.55
C GLU A 348 -9.06 27.32 -18.20
N GLU A 349 -10.01 26.46 -18.57
CA GLU A 349 -11.27 26.86 -19.18
C GLU A 349 -12.40 27.03 -18.17
N MET A 350 -12.27 26.44 -16.98
CA MET A 350 -13.35 26.37 -15.98
C MET A 350 -13.88 27.75 -15.59
N SER A 351 -13.00 28.74 -15.35
CA SER A 351 -13.41 30.11 -14.99
C SER A 351 -14.16 30.82 -16.13
N ARG A 352 -13.81 30.54 -17.38
CA ARG A 352 -14.50 31.04 -18.57
C ARG A 352 -15.86 30.38 -18.76
N ILE A 353 -15.94 29.06 -18.59
CA ILE A 353 -17.22 28.32 -18.63
C ILE A 353 -18.15 28.81 -17.52
N ALA A 354 -17.64 29.02 -16.31
CA ALA A 354 -18.38 29.63 -15.20
C ALA A 354 -18.93 31.01 -15.59
N GLY A 355 -18.11 31.85 -16.22
CA GLY A 355 -18.53 33.16 -16.75
C GLY A 355 -19.67 33.03 -17.77
N VAL A 356 -19.62 32.05 -18.68
CA VAL A 356 -20.68 31.82 -19.67
C VAL A 356 -22.00 31.48 -18.99
N TYR A 357 -21.99 30.53 -18.05
CA TYR A 357 -23.21 30.13 -17.35
C TYR A 357 -23.78 31.26 -16.50
N LEU A 358 -22.96 32.04 -15.81
CA LEU A 358 -23.42 33.20 -15.05
C LEU A 358 -24.01 34.29 -15.95
N ASN A 359 -23.42 34.53 -17.12
CA ASN A 359 -24.00 35.44 -18.10
C ASN A 359 -25.36 34.95 -18.60
N ARG A 360 -25.50 33.64 -18.87
CA ARG A 360 -26.78 33.02 -19.23
C ARG A 360 -27.82 33.19 -18.13
N LEU A 361 -27.46 32.91 -16.88
CA LEU A 361 -28.37 33.07 -15.73
C LEU A 361 -28.85 34.51 -15.59
N ARG A 362 -27.93 35.49 -15.66
CA ARG A 362 -28.29 36.92 -15.59
C ARG A 362 -29.15 37.38 -16.76
N GLY A 363 -28.94 36.81 -17.95
CA GLY A 363 -29.72 37.10 -19.15
C GLY A 363 -31.02 36.33 -19.27
N GLY A 364 -31.41 35.52 -18.28
CA GLY A 364 -32.62 34.69 -18.35
C GLY A 364 -32.55 33.60 -19.41
N MET A 365 -31.34 33.15 -19.78
CA MET A 365 -31.12 32.05 -20.72
C MET A 365 -31.05 30.72 -19.99
N LYS A 366 -31.52 29.66 -20.66
CA LYS A 366 -31.33 28.27 -20.21
C LYS A 366 -29.86 27.89 -20.26
N LEU A 367 -29.41 27.04 -19.32
CA LEU A 367 -28.00 26.63 -19.28
C LEU A 367 -27.66 25.67 -20.42
N GLN A 368 -28.57 24.77 -20.80
CA GLN A 368 -28.36 23.77 -21.86
C GLN A 368 -27.04 23.01 -21.68
N ALA A 369 -26.82 22.52 -20.45
CA ALA A 369 -25.60 21.81 -20.08
C ALA A 369 -25.84 20.30 -20.17
N ASP A 370 -25.13 19.62 -21.08
CA ASP A 370 -25.23 18.17 -21.29
C ASP A 370 -25.01 17.34 -20.01
N PRO A 371 -24.07 17.68 -19.12
CA PRO A 371 -23.86 16.95 -17.86
C PRO A 371 -25.11 16.82 -17.00
N THR A 372 -26.01 17.80 -17.06
CA THR A 372 -27.26 17.79 -16.29
C THR A 372 -28.25 16.73 -16.77
N LEU A 373 -28.23 16.40 -18.06
CA LEU A 373 -28.99 15.28 -18.63
C LEU A 373 -28.26 13.95 -18.48
N GLN A 374 -26.92 13.95 -18.47
CA GLN A 374 -26.12 12.76 -18.19
C GLN A 374 -26.35 12.23 -16.78
N TYR A 375 -26.50 13.13 -15.81
CA TYR A 375 -26.84 12.78 -14.43
C TYR A 375 -28.13 11.94 -14.32
N LEU A 376 -29.08 12.17 -15.23
CA LEU A 376 -30.36 11.45 -15.26
C LEU A 376 -30.27 10.07 -15.91
N GLN A 377 -29.13 9.70 -16.51
CA GLN A 377 -28.99 8.43 -17.21
C GLN A 377 -28.72 7.28 -16.24
N SER A 378 -29.58 6.26 -16.27
CA SER A 378 -29.45 5.08 -15.41
C SER A 378 -28.20 4.24 -15.73
N ASN A 379 -27.78 4.23 -16.99
CA ASN A 379 -26.74 3.31 -17.51
C ASN A 379 -25.36 3.97 -17.62
N GLY A 380 -25.16 5.13 -17.02
CA GLY A 380 -23.92 5.89 -17.10
C GLY A 380 -23.84 6.77 -18.36
N TRP A 381 -22.62 7.20 -18.69
CA TRP A 381 -22.37 8.15 -19.76
C TRP A 381 -22.75 7.59 -21.13
N LYS A 382 -23.53 8.34 -21.90
CA LYS A 382 -23.86 8.04 -23.30
C LYS A 382 -23.90 9.31 -24.14
N ARG A 383 -23.76 9.21 -25.46
CA ARG A 383 -24.03 10.36 -26.33
C ARG A 383 -25.53 10.71 -26.28
N LEU A 384 -25.87 11.95 -25.91
CA LEU A 384 -27.25 12.40 -25.85
C LEU A 384 -27.84 12.55 -27.26
N ASN A 385 -29.11 12.14 -27.41
CA ASN A 385 -29.88 12.32 -28.63
C ASN A 385 -31.06 13.29 -28.40
N GLY A 386 -31.79 13.61 -29.47
CA GLY A 386 -32.91 14.57 -29.39
C GLY A 386 -34.05 14.17 -28.45
N ASN A 387 -34.24 12.87 -28.18
CA ASN A 387 -35.24 12.41 -27.21
C ASN A 387 -34.76 12.63 -25.78
N ASP A 388 -33.46 12.47 -25.51
CA ASP A 388 -32.89 12.74 -24.17
C ASP A 388 -33.08 14.21 -23.77
N LEU A 389 -33.03 15.14 -24.72
CA LEU A 389 -33.28 16.57 -24.48
C LEU A 389 -34.71 16.88 -24.00
N ARG A 390 -35.65 15.96 -24.17
CA ARG A 390 -37.07 16.12 -23.83
C ARG A 390 -37.45 15.50 -22.47
N ILE A 391 -36.50 14.87 -21.77
CA ILE A 391 -36.75 14.25 -20.46
C ILE A 391 -37.36 15.27 -19.51
N ASP A 392 -38.46 14.90 -18.85
CA ASP A 392 -39.11 15.77 -17.88
C ASP A 392 -38.53 15.62 -16.48
N SER A 393 -37.56 16.47 -16.15
CA SER A 393 -36.91 16.53 -14.84
C SER A 393 -36.47 17.96 -14.56
N LYS A 394 -36.53 18.39 -13.30
CA LYS A 394 -36.01 19.71 -12.88
C LYS A 394 -34.50 19.86 -13.12
N TYR A 395 -33.78 18.75 -13.29
CA TYR A 395 -32.37 18.77 -13.70
C TYR A 395 -32.18 19.05 -15.19
N ASN A 396 -33.22 18.95 -16.03
CA ASN A 396 -33.11 19.22 -17.46
C ASN A 396 -32.99 20.72 -17.74
N THR A 397 -31.75 21.19 -17.86
CA THR A 397 -31.43 22.59 -18.18
C THR A 397 -31.65 22.99 -19.64
N TYR A 398 -32.13 22.06 -20.49
CA TYR A 398 -32.70 22.39 -21.81
C TYR A 398 -34.19 22.75 -21.72
N LYS A 399 -34.90 22.25 -20.71
CA LYS A 399 -36.33 22.49 -20.52
C LYS A 399 -36.60 23.64 -19.55
N TYR A 400 -35.90 23.70 -18.42
CA TYR A 400 -36.13 24.66 -17.36
C TYR A 400 -35.03 25.74 -17.30
N PHE A 401 -35.41 26.95 -16.86
CA PHE A 401 -34.49 28.07 -16.65
C PHE A 401 -33.84 27.98 -15.27
N GLY A 402 -32.68 28.62 -15.12
CA GLY A 402 -31.94 28.65 -13.86
C GLY A 402 -31.02 27.43 -13.65
N LEU A 403 -30.47 27.33 -12.44
CA LEU A 403 -29.73 26.15 -12.00
C LEU A 403 -30.71 25.01 -11.69
N PRO A 404 -30.27 23.74 -11.84
CA PRO A 404 -31.05 22.60 -11.39
C PRO A 404 -31.21 22.61 -9.84
N PRO A 405 -32.08 21.76 -9.26
CA PRO A 405 -32.35 21.76 -7.81
C PRO A 405 -31.15 21.44 -6.92
N GLY A 406 -30.06 20.92 -7.48
CA GLY A 406 -28.84 20.62 -6.76
C GLY A 406 -27.72 20.12 -7.68
N PRO A 407 -26.56 19.76 -7.11
CA PRO A 407 -25.40 19.29 -7.86
C PRO A 407 -25.64 17.97 -8.60
N ILE A 408 -24.82 17.70 -9.61
CA ILE A 408 -24.87 16.50 -10.45
C ILE A 408 -23.68 15.55 -10.28
N ASN A 409 -22.70 15.96 -9.48
CA ASN A 409 -21.53 15.21 -9.07
C ASN A 409 -20.90 15.92 -7.87
N ASN A 410 -19.78 15.39 -7.34
CA ASN A 410 -18.96 16.06 -6.35
C ASN A 410 -17.82 16.83 -7.05
N PRO A 411 -17.91 18.17 -7.14
CA PRO A 411 -16.92 18.94 -7.87
C PRO A 411 -15.60 19.04 -7.13
N GLY A 412 -14.51 19.11 -7.90
CA GLY A 412 -13.18 19.38 -7.43
C GLY A 412 -12.98 20.83 -6.98
N LYS A 413 -11.82 21.06 -6.36
CA LYS A 413 -11.37 22.38 -5.90
C LYS A 413 -11.42 23.43 -7.02
N ASP A 414 -10.96 23.08 -8.21
CA ASP A 414 -10.79 24.05 -9.29
C ASP A 414 -12.13 24.52 -9.87
N ALA A 415 -13.11 23.63 -10.01
CA ALA A 415 -14.47 24.01 -10.41
C ALA A 415 -15.19 24.84 -9.35
N LEU A 416 -15.02 24.52 -8.06
CA LEU A 416 -15.56 25.34 -6.97
C LEU A 416 -14.96 26.75 -6.99
N LEU A 417 -13.65 26.87 -7.18
CA LEU A 417 -12.99 28.18 -7.33
C LEU A 417 -13.43 28.91 -8.59
N ALA A 418 -13.61 28.22 -9.72
CA ALA A 418 -14.10 28.82 -10.95
C ALA A 418 -15.51 29.40 -10.81
N ALA A 419 -16.40 28.71 -10.10
CA ALA A 419 -17.75 29.20 -9.80
C ALA A 419 -17.73 30.46 -8.89
N LEU A 420 -16.75 30.57 -8.00
CA LEU A 420 -16.57 31.72 -7.09
C LEU A 420 -15.81 32.90 -7.74
N TYR A 421 -14.91 32.60 -8.67
CA TYR A 421 -14.05 33.57 -9.35
C TYR A 421 -14.13 33.38 -10.87
N PRO A 422 -15.32 33.61 -11.47
CA PRO A 422 -15.50 33.46 -12.91
C PRO A 422 -14.70 34.52 -13.68
N GLU A 423 -14.24 34.16 -14.88
CA GLU A 423 -13.65 35.12 -15.80
C GLU A 423 -14.71 36.15 -16.21
N LYS A 424 -14.35 37.44 -16.16
CA LYS A 424 -15.25 38.52 -16.56
C LYS A 424 -15.24 38.70 -18.07
N HIS A 425 -16.34 38.35 -18.72
CA HIS A 425 -16.53 38.52 -20.16
C HIS A 425 -18.02 38.58 -20.52
N THR A 426 -18.33 38.78 -21.81
CA THR A 426 -19.71 38.80 -22.36
C THR A 426 -20.06 37.56 -23.20
N LEU A 427 -19.21 36.53 -23.16
CA LEU A 427 -19.45 35.26 -23.88
C LEU A 427 -20.74 34.59 -23.36
N LEU A 428 -21.50 33.99 -24.29
CA LEU A 428 -22.77 33.32 -24.02
C LEU A 428 -22.81 31.89 -24.55
N PHE A 429 -21.85 31.47 -25.38
CA PHE A 429 -21.84 30.17 -26.01
C PHE A 429 -20.43 29.61 -26.05
N PHE A 430 -20.34 28.29 -25.98
CA PHE A 430 -19.11 27.56 -26.26
C PHE A 430 -19.45 26.26 -26.99
N VAL A 431 -18.47 25.73 -27.71
CA VAL A 431 -18.56 24.44 -28.41
C VAL A 431 -17.19 23.78 -28.35
N ALA A 432 -17.16 22.45 -28.31
CA ALA A 432 -15.90 21.71 -28.32
C ALA A 432 -15.00 22.10 -29.51
N ASP A 433 -13.69 22.13 -29.27
CA ASP A 433 -12.67 22.34 -30.28
C ASP A 433 -12.07 21.00 -30.75
N THR A 434 -11.14 21.04 -31.72
CA THR A 434 -10.49 19.83 -32.25
C THR A 434 -9.29 19.34 -31.41
N LYS A 435 -8.98 20.03 -30.31
CA LYS A 435 -7.85 19.80 -29.40
C LYS A 435 -8.31 19.44 -27.97
N GLY A 436 -9.59 19.08 -27.81
CA GLY A 436 -10.20 18.67 -26.54
C GLY A 436 -10.54 19.79 -25.56
N GLY A 437 -10.60 21.05 -26.01
CA GLY A 437 -11.07 22.22 -25.25
C GLY A 437 -12.32 22.83 -25.88
N HIS A 438 -12.51 24.14 -25.69
CA HIS A 438 -13.71 24.84 -26.16
C HIS A 438 -13.41 26.14 -26.91
N LEU A 439 -14.17 26.38 -27.98
CA LEU A 439 -14.24 27.66 -28.67
C LEU A 439 -15.44 28.45 -28.15
N PHE A 440 -15.20 29.70 -27.76
CA PHE A 440 -16.20 30.57 -27.13
C PHE A 440 -16.73 31.63 -28.09
N SER A 441 -17.98 32.07 -27.90
CA SER A 441 -18.60 33.12 -28.72
C SER A 441 -19.66 33.92 -27.96
N GLN A 442 -19.86 35.17 -28.39
CA GLN A 442 -20.82 36.10 -27.79
C GLN A 442 -22.23 35.98 -28.37
N ASN A 443 -22.36 35.53 -29.63
CA ASN A 443 -23.65 35.46 -30.31
C ASN A 443 -23.89 34.10 -30.99
N PHE A 444 -25.16 33.80 -31.20
CA PHE A 444 -25.62 32.52 -31.73
C PHE A 444 -25.18 32.26 -33.17
N SER A 445 -25.01 33.31 -33.99
CA SER A 445 -24.57 33.16 -35.39
C SER A 445 -23.14 32.61 -35.45
N GLN A 446 -22.24 33.19 -34.63
CA GLN A 446 -20.86 32.74 -34.49
C GLN A 446 -20.80 31.32 -33.91
N HIS A 447 -21.57 31.04 -32.86
CA HIS A 447 -21.66 29.70 -32.29
C HIS A 447 -22.06 28.64 -33.33
N LYS A 448 -23.08 28.91 -34.15
CA LYS A 448 -23.51 28.01 -35.25
C LYS A 448 -22.43 27.79 -36.31
N LYS A 449 -21.54 28.77 -36.54
CA LYS A 449 -20.41 28.62 -37.46
C LYS A 449 -19.38 27.66 -36.87
N LEU A 450 -18.96 27.93 -35.63
CA LEU A 450 -17.99 27.09 -34.91
C LEU A 450 -18.50 25.65 -34.75
N ALA A 451 -19.78 25.46 -34.41
CA ALA A 451 -20.39 24.14 -34.30
C ALA A 451 -20.39 23.39 -35.64
N ARG A 452 -20.68 24.07 -36.76
CA ARG A 452 -20.62 23.47 -38.10
C ARG A 452 -19.19 23.03 -38.46
N GLU A 453 -18.18 23.82 -38.11
CA GLU A 453 -16.78 23.46 -38.31
C GLU A 453 -16.39 22.23 -37.49
N TYR A 454 -16.81 22.17 -36.23
CA TYR A 454 -16.59 21.02 -35.35
C TYR A 454 -17.28 19.74 -35.88
N TYR A 455 -18.55 19.81 -36.30
CA TYR A 455 -19.25 18.67 -36.87
C TYR A 455 -18.62 18.17 -38.18
N LYS A 456 -18.12 19.07 -39.04
CA LYS A 456 -17.37 18.68 -40.23
C LYS A 456 -16.12 17.88 -39.85
N TRP A 457 -15.39 18.34 -38.83
CA TRP A 457 -14.21 17.62 -38.34
C TRP A 457 -14.57 16.23 -37.76
N ILE A 458 -15.62 16.11 -36.94
CA ILE A 458 -16.07 14.80 -36.43
C ILE A 458 -16.39 13.83 -37.58
N ASN A 459 -17.14 14.30 -38.58
CA ASN A 459 -17.55 13.46 -39.71
C ASN A 459 -16.37 13.00 -40.59
N LEU A 460 -15.25 13.75 -40.58
CA LEU A 460 -14.01 13.33 -41.25
C LEU A 460 -13.27 12.28 -40.43
N GLN A 461 -13.26 12.39 -39.10
CA GLN A 461 -12.65 11.40 -38.21
C GLN A 461 -13.42 10.07 -38.20
N SER A 462 -14.75 10.09 -38.29
CA SER A 462 -15.57 8.86 -38.29
C SER A 462 -15.53 8.06 -39.59
N LYS A 463 -14.86 8.58 -40.63
CA LYS A 463 -14.69 7.91 -41.94
C LYS A 463 -13.34 7.21 -42.08
N ASN A 464 -12.41 7.48 -41.17
CA ASN A 464 -11.15 6.77 -41.00
C ASN A 464 -11.24 5.88 -39.77
#